data_AF-A0A4R6M777-F1
#
_entry.id   AF-A0A4R6M777-F1
#
_cell.length_a   1.000
_cell.length_b   1.000
_cell.length_c   1.000
_cell.angle_alpha   90.00
_cell.angle_beta   90.00
_cell.angle_gamma   90.00
#
_symmetry.space_group_name_H-M   'P 1'
#
loop_
_entity.id
_entity.type
_entity.pdbx_description
1 polymer ?
#
loop_
_entity_poly.entity_id
_entity_poly.type
_entity_poly.pdbx_seq_one_letter_code
_entity_poly.pdbx_strand_id
1 'polypeptide(L)'
;MIQDQTNPSDITVEPSEIVHVAQSESSTATNNTVQKVQDGDTDNQSDLPISTEKTTEQHTEEALEAEPETEAIDTPSYLYALGRIQAQFPSSSVEKLYKEVAFQQFGPHAESKSLFEVLSMPEHLFLAKKMCWVLNIDGTDCYVLHAKTPALLNAFIKALQPNSTQQFEYVIAQLGGYASDHLCGGRIMRMAYVHQIQSSTVDDYCQVLSQQTDVELSKIKPLFNSMLKFCRNEGNLPAQRALNYLSLKCTSLYKVFTAPMLAHNKEGIEFEQIEAISDVSSGERQVMTLIFSYLNPDSKRVEKQHINIDVTELYPFSCSELIFGEPQN
;
A
#
# COMPACT_ATOMS: atom_id res chain seq x y z
N MET A 1 38.64 -15.10 39.00
CA MET A 1 38.08 -16.20 38.19
C MET A 1 36.79 -15.67 37.60
N ILE A 2 36.90 -14.94 36.49
CA ILE A 2 36.73 -15.38 35.10
C ILE A 2 35.25 -15.66 34.78
N GLN A 3 34.77 -14.91 33.80
CA GLN A 3 33.45 -14.84 33.19
C GLN A 3 32.93 -16.18 32.71
N ASP A 4 31.61 -16.32 32.60
CA ASP A 4 31.06 -16.80 31.33
C ASP A 4 29.70 -16.16 31.04
N GLN A 5 29.62 -15.48 29.90
CA GLN A 5 28.43 -14.90 29.30
C GLN A 5 27.94 -15.88 28.25
N THR A 6 26.65 -16.23 28.27
CA THR A 6 25.99 -16.74 27.07
C THR A 6 24.70 -15.97 26.84
N ASN A 7 24.76 -15.17 25.78
CA ASN A 7 23.67 -14.40 25.19
C ASN A 7 23.09 -15.25 24.04
N PRO A 8 21.77 -15.44 23.93
CA PRO A 8 21.18 -15.96 22.70
C PRO A 8 20.28 -14.90 22.07
N SER A 9 20.89 -14.11 21.17
CA SER A 9 20.21 -13.47 20.05
C SER A 9 20.58 -14.27 18.81
N ASP A 10 19.62 -15.01 18.24
CA ASP A 10 19.48 -15.27 16.79
C ASP A 10 18.48 -16.41 16.56
N ILE A 11 17.20 -16.07 16.39
CA ILE A 11 16.30 -16.74 15.46
C ILE A 11 15.42 -15.65 14.85
N THR A 12 15.93 -15.00 13.81
CA THR A 12 15.16 -14.10 12.95
C THR A 12 14.43 -14.99 11.95
N VAL A 13 13.14 -15.23 12.16
CA VAL A 13 12.25 -15.73 11.08
C VAL A 13 11.66 -14.48 10.42
N GLU A 14 11.97 -14.29 9.14
CA GLU A 14 11.35 -13.23 8.35
C GLU A 14 9.85 -13.53 8.14
N PRO A 15 8.94 -12.60 8.45
CA PRO A 15 7.54 -12.72 8.11
C PRO A 15 7.26 -11.94 6.82
N SER A 16 7.67 -12.48 5.68
CA SER A 16 7.42 -11.89 4.36
C SER A 16 6.56 -12.74 3.42
N GLU A 17 6.05 -13.90 3.86
CA GLU A 17 5.19 -14.76 3.04
C GLU A 17 4.02 -15.38 3.82
N ILE A 18 2.97 -14.64 4.19
CA ILE A 18 1.68 -15.26 4.57
C ILE A 18 0.49 -14.39 4.13
N VAL A 19 0.35 -14.20 2.83
CA VAL A 19 -0.96 -14.05 2.19
C VAL A 19 -0.94 -15.02 1.01
N HIS A 20 -1.41 -16.25 1.23
CA HIS A 20 -1.58 -17.18 0.12
C HIS A 20 -2.80 -16.75 -0.69
N VAL A 21 -2.53 -16.16 -1.86
CA VAL A 21 -3.52 -15.98 -2.92
C VAL A 21 -3.52 -17.25 -3.75
N ALA A 22 -4.52 -18.11 -3.59
CA ALA A 22 -4.73 -19.23 -4.51
C ALA A 22 -5.41 -18.70 -5.79
N GLN A 23 -4.65 -18.57 -6.88
CA GLN A 23 -5.19 -18.43 -8.23
C GLN A 23 -5.22 -19.79 -8.92
N SER A 24 -6.39 -20.22 -9.39
CA SER A 24 -6.56 -21.44 -10.17
C SER A 24 -6.21 -21.18 -11.64
N GLU A 25 -5.05 -21.64 -12.10
CA GLU A 25 -4.70 -21.66 -13.53
C GLU A 25 -4.98 -23.04 -14.15
N SER A 26 -5.85 -23.03 -15.15
CA SER A 26 -6.04 -24.13 -16.11
C SER A 26 -4.95 -24.03 -17.18
N SER A 27 -4.00 -24.97 -17.22
CA SER A 27 -2.99 -25.05 -18.27
C SER A 27 -3.13 -26.32 -19.10
N THR A 28 -3.43 -26.12 -20.38
CA THR A 28 -3.33 -27.10 -21.47
C THR A 28 -1.94 -27.07 -22.11
N ALA A 29 -1.35 -28.26 -22.20
CA ALA A 29 -0.51 -28.79 -23.28
C ALA A 29 0.77 -28.05 -23.74
N THR A 30 1.91 -28.56 -23.26
CA THR A 30 3.05 -29.12 -24.03
C THR A 30 3.25 -28.76 -25.51
N ASN A 31 4.43 -28.24 -25.89
CA ASN A 31 5.49 -29.03 -26.56
C ASN A 31 6.73 -28.21 -27.00
N ASN A 32 7.86 -28.96 -27.08
CA ASN A 32 9.08 -28.77 -27.90
C ASN A 32 10.34 -28.08 -27.32
N THR A 33 11.20 -28.88 -26.68
CA THR A 33 12.43 -29.51 -27.25
C THR A 33 13.45 -28.66 -28.06
N VAL A 34 14.66 -28.48 -27.44
CA VAL A 34 16.06 -28.61 -28.00
C VAL A 34 16.57 -27.43 -28.88
N GLN A 35 17.82 -26.91 -28.91
CA GLN A 35 19.22 -27.20 -28.50
C GLN A 35 19.95 -25.81 -28.52
N LYS A 36 20.74 -25.36 -27.54
CA LYS A 36 22.20 -25.52 -27.28
C LYS A 36 23.23 -25.24 -28.42
N VAL A 37 24.10 -24.25 -28.14
CA VAL A 37 25.52 -24.00 -28.59
C VAL A 37 25.66 -23.45 -30.04
N GLN A 38 26.48 -22.43 -30.41
CA GLN A 38 27.87 -22.09 -30.07
C GLN A 38 28.25 -20.67 -30.57
N ASP A 39 29.24 -20.07 -29.91
CA ASP A 39 29.94 -18.81 -30.22
C ASP A 39 30.63 -18.76 -31.59
N GLY A 40 30.86 -17.53 -32.10
CA GLY A 40 31.79 -17.24 -33.18
C GLY A 40 31.85 -15.76 -33.57
N ASP A 41 32.86 -15.06 -33.06
CA ASP A 41 33.37 -13.74 -33.50
C ASP A 41 33.60 -13.66 -35.02
N THR A 42 33.29 -12.53 -35.66
CA THR A 42 34.29 -11.62 -36.26
C THR A 42 33.68 -10.40 -36.96
N ASP A 43 34.47 -9.33 -36.91
CA ASP A 43 34.29 -7.96 -37.41
C ASP A 43 33.96 -7.78 -38.90
N ASN A 44 33.40 -6.59 -39.13
CA ASN A 44 33.83 -5.55 -40.09
C ASN A 44 33.00 -5.24 -41.34
N GLN A 45 32.58 -3.98 -41.35
CA GLN A 45 32.68 -2.98 -42.42
C GLN A 45 31.77 -3.06 -43.67
N SER A 46 30.85 -2.09 -43.70
CA SER A 46 30.64 -1.07 -44.76
C SER A 46 30.63 -1.53 -46.22
N ASP A 47 29.50 -1.36 -46.90
CA ASP A 47 29.32 -0.28 -47.89
C ASP A 47 27.98 -0.43 -48.64
N LEU A 48 27.21 0.68 -48.66
CA LEU A 48 26.21 0.99 -49.69
C LEU A 48 26.98 1.44 -50.95
N PRO A 49 26.48 1.20 -52.19
CA PRO A 49 25.56 2.19 -52.78
C PRO A 49 24.58 1.72 -53.88
N ILE A 50 23.47 2.48 -53.95
CA ILE A 50 22.81 3.07 -55.14
C ILE A 50 22.12 2.17 -56.18
N SER A 51 20.78 2.29 -56.16
CA SER A 51 19.79 2.54 -57.23
C SER A 51 19.97 1.95 -58.62
N THR A 52 18.90 1.29 -59.12
CA THR A 52 18.23 1.71 -60.38
C THR A 52 16.80 1.18 -60.50
N GLU A 53 16.04 1.93 -61.29
CA GLU A 53 14.59 1.98 -61.47
C GLU A 53 13.90 0.74 -62.09
N LYS A 54 12.59 0.65 -61.83
CA LYS A 54 11.45 0.73 -62.79
C LYS A 54 10.56 -0.51 -62.98
N THR A 55 9.27 -0.17 -63.12
CA THR A 55 8.16 -0.91 -63.81
C THR A 55 7.41 -1.91 -62.92
N THR A 56 6.08 -2.03 -62.86
CA THR A 56 4.85 -1.29 -63.18
C THR A 56 3.72 -2.24 -62.70
N GLU A 57 2.57 -1.69 -62.26
CA GLU A 57 1.26 -2.36 -62.12
C GLU A 57 1.09 -3.48 -61.07
N GLN A 58 0.30 -3.23 -60.02
CA GLN A 58 -1.10 -3.66 -59.95
C GLN A 58 -1.77 -3.17 -58.66
N HIS A 59 -2.89 -2.47 -58.84
CA HIS A 59 -3.86 -2.14 -57.80
C HIS A 59 -4.59 -3.41 -57.37
N THR A 60 -4.51 -3.73 -56.08
CA THR A 60 -5.54 -4.51 -55.39
C THR A 60 -5.87 -3.76 -54.11
N GLU A 61 -7.04 -3.13 -54.09
CA GLU A 61 -7.69 -2.64 -52.88
C GLU A 61 -8.01 -3.85 -52.00
N GLU A 62 -7.30 -3.99 -50.88
CA GLU A 62 -7.69 -4.88 -49.81
C GLU A 62 -8.09 -4.01 -48.64
N ALA A 63 -9.40 -4.00 -48.37
CA ALA A 63 -10.03 -3.23 -47.31
C ALA A 63 -9.42 -3.65 -45.97
N LEU A 64 -8.71 -2.72 -45.34
CA LEU A 64 -8.27 -2.83 -43.96
C LEU A 64 -9.53 -2.78 -43.09
N GLU A 65 -10.07 -3.95 -42.75
CA GLU A 65 -11.07 -4.08 -41.70
C GLU A 65 -10.42 -3.61 -40.39
N ALA A 66 -10.73 -2.37 -40.02
CA ALA A 66 -10.43 -1.85 -38.69
C ALA A 66 -11.30 -2.63 -37.70
N GLU A 67 -10.71 -3.65 -37.09
CA GLU A 67 -11.18 -4.21 -35.82
C GLU A 67 -11.49 -3.03 -34.87
N PRO A 68 -12.68 -2.95 -34.27
CA PRO A 68 -12.96 -1.91 -33.31
C PRO A 68 -12.00 -2.13 -32.14
N GLU A 69 -11.07 -1.18 -31.93
CA GLU A 69 -10.33 -1.05 -30.68
C GLU A 69 -11.36 -1.02 -29.58
N THR A 70 -11.52 -2.17 -28.93
CA THR A 70 -12.39 -2.30 -27.78
C THR A 70 -11.68 -1.48 -26.71
N GLU A 71 -12.09 -0.22 -26.52
CA GLU A 71 -11.62 0.57 -25.40
C GLU A 71 -11.90 -0.26 -24.15
N ALA A 72 -10.85 -0.89 -23.61
CA ALA A 72 -10.92 -1.58 -22.34
C ALA A 72 -11.37 -0.51 -21.35
N ILE A 73 -12.60 -0.65 -20.84
CA ILE A 73 -13.09 0.20 -19.76
C ILE A 73 -12.14 -0.05 -18.59
N ASP A 74 -11.17 0.83 -18.41
CA ASP A 74 -10.19 0.74 -17.33
C ASP A 74 -10.96 0.91 -16.02
N THR A 75 -11.27 -0.22 -15.39
CA THR A 75 -12.00 -0.24 -14.12
C THR A 75 -11.17 0.53 -13.11
N PRO A 76 -11.75 1.54 -12.44
CA PRO A 76 -10.99 2.41 -11.56
C PRO A 76 -10.30 1.59 -10.46
N SER A 77 -8.97 1.72 -10.38
CA SER A 77 -8.18 1.12 -9.32
C SER A 77 -8.16 2.02 -8.08
N TYR A 78 -8.26 1.43 -6.90
CA TYR A 78 -8.33 2.17 -5.63
C TYR A 78 -7.20 1.80 -4.68
N LEU A 79 -6.87 2.72 -3.78
CA LEU A 79 -5.88 2.58 -2.72
C LEU A 79 -6.55 2.76 -1.37
N TYR A 80 -6.30 1.81 -0.46
CA TYR A 80 -6.65 1.89 0.94
C TYR A 80 -5.44 1.39 1.74
N ALA A 81 -4.57 2.30 2.19
CA ALA A 81 -3.25 1.94 2.72
C ALA A 81 -2.91 2.68 4.02
N LEU A 82 -2.04 2.04 4.82
CA LEU A 82 -1.41 2.63 5.99
C LEU A 82 0.07 2.82 5.69
N GLY A 83 0.62 3.99 6.00
CA GLY A 83 2.04 4.27 5.77
C GLY A 83 2.49 5.58 6.41
N ARG A 84 3.53 6.17 5.86
CA ARG A 84 4.06 7.48 6.23
C ARG A 84 4.08 8.39 5.03
N ILE A 85 3.58 9.61 5.18
CA ILE A 85 3.72 10.63 4.13
C ILE A 85 5.06 11.32 4.28
N GLN A 86 5.79 11.41 3.16
CA GLN A 86 7.07 12.10 3.07
C GLN A 86 7.03 13.17 1.98
N ALA A 87 7.90 14.17 2.11
CA ALA A 87 8.12 15.19 1.10
C ALA A 87 9.54 15.10 0.57
N GLN A 88 9.67 15.12 -0.75
CA GLN A 88 10.93 15.03 -1.46
C GLN A 88 11.05 16.17 -2.46
N PHE A 89 12.26 16.66 -2.70
CA PHE A 89 12.49 17.67 -3.73
C PHE A 89 12.44 16.98 -5.10
N PRO A 90 11.55 17.40 -6.02
CA PRO A 90 11.47 16.76 -7.33
C PRO A 90 12.64 17.15 -8.25
N SER A 91 13.34 18.26 -7.94
CA SER A 91 14.52 18.72 -8.67
C SER A 91 15.42 19.59 -7.81
N SER A 92 16.68 19.73 -8.22
CA SER A 92 17.66 20.63 -7.60
C SER A 92 17.24 22.10 -7.65
N SER A 93 16.41 22.50 -8.63
CA SER A 93 15.87 23.86 -8.71
C SER A 93 14.89 24.14 -7.56
N VAL A 94 13.98 23.19 -7.27
CA VAL A 94 13.04 23.32 -6.14
C VAL A 94 13.77 23.27 -4.81
N GLU A 95 14.80 22.41 -4.69
CA GLU A 95 15.64 22.35 -3.49
C GLU A 95 16.38 23.67 -3.22
N LYS A 96 16.99 24.28 -4.25
CA LYS A 96 17.67 25.58 -4.11
C LYS A 96 16.70 26.69 -3.70
N LEU A 97 15.52 26.73 -4.33
CA LEU A 97 14.47 27.68 -3.97
C LEU A 97 14.03 27.50 -2.51
N TYR A 98 13.84 26.26 -2.05
CA TYR A 98 13.53 25.97 -0.65
C TYR A 98 14.63 26.49 0.28
N LYS A 99 15.91 26.23 -0.03
CA LYS A 99 17.04 26.68 0.79
C LYS A 99 17.12 28.20 0.88
N GLU A 100 16.88 28.90 -0.23
CA GLU A 100 16.84 30.37 -0.25
C GLU A 100 15.71 30.92 0.64
N VAL A 101 14.49 30.40 0.48
CA VAL A 101 13.33 30.81 1.27
C VAL A 101 13.53 30.51 2.77
N ALA A 102 14.04 29.32 3.10
CA ALA A 102 14.35 28.95 4.47
C ALA A 102 15.42 29.87 5.08
N PHE A 103 16.47 30.21 4.32
CA PHE A 103 17.52 31.12 4.78
C PHE A 103 17.00 32.55 4.98
N GLN A 104 16.14 33.06 4.09
CA GLN A 104 15.53 34.38 4.27
C GLN A 104 14.69 34.46 5.56
N GLN A 105 14.00 33.37 5.91
CA GLN A 105 13.15 33.33 7.10
C GLN A 105 13.92 33.06 8.40
N PHE A 106 14.89 32.13 8.38
CA PHE A 106 15.55 31.61 9.59
C PHE A 106 17.04 31.95 9.70
N GLY A 107 17.61 32.60 8.69
CA GLY A 107 19.01 32.98 8.62
C GLY A 107 19.95 31.79 8.82
N PRO A 108 21.00 31.92 9.67
CA PRO A 108 21.94 30.84 9.96
C PRO A 108 21.33 29.55 10.53
N HIS A 109 20.10 29.58 11.03
CA HIS A 109 19.43 28.41 11.61
C HIS A 109 18.61 27.63 10.58
N ALA A 110 18.56 28.05 9.30
CA ALA A 110 17.72 27.42 8.29
C ALA A 110 17.99 25.92 8.09
N GLU A 111 19.25 25.49 8.19
CA GLU A 111 19.63 24.08 8.02
C GLU A 111 19.13 23.17 9.15
N SER A 112 18.87 23.72 10.35
CA SER A 112 18.33 22.94 11.46
C SER A 112 16.81 22.87 11.47
N LYS A 113 16.14 23.53 10.51
CA LYS A 113 14.69 23.53 10.40
C LYS A 113 14.18 22.31 9.65
N SER A 114 13.19 21.67 10.25
CA SER A 114 12.45 20.59 9.61
C SER A 114 11.65 21.09 8.41
N LEU A 115 11.36 20.19 7.45
CA LEU A 115 10.47 20.50 6.33
C LEU A 115 9.10 20.99 6.83
N PHE A 116 8.59 20.44 7.93
CA PHE A 116 7.34 20.91 8.54
C PHE A 116 7.40 22.37 8.96
N GLU A 117 8.45 22.79 9.67
CA GLU A 117 8.58 24.17 10.15
C GLU A 117 8.57 25.18 8.99
N VAL A 118 9.20 24.85 7.86
CA VAL A 118 9.25 25.75 6.70
C VAL A 118 7.95 25.69 5.89
N LEU A 119 7.46 24.49 5.58
CA LEU A 119 6.32 24.28 4.67
C LEU A 119 4.97 24.60 5.31
N SER A 120 4.87 24.60 6.64
CA SER A 120 3.64 24.95 7.38
C SER A 120 3.35 26.45 7.42
N MET A 121 4.31 27.28 7.03
CA MET A 121 4.14 28.73 6.98
C MET A 121 3.22 29.12 5.81
N PRO A 122 2.15 29.91 6.03
CA PRO A 122 1.21 30.32 4.98
C PRO A 122 1.88 30.93 3.74
N GLU A 123 2.90 31.76 3.95
CA GLU A 123 3.72 32.41 2.93
C GLU A 123 4.54 31.43 2.08
N HIS A 124 4.82 30.22 2.60
CA HIS A 124 5.62 29.19 1.94
C HIS A 124 4.80 28.05 1.35
N LEU A 125 3.45 28.11 1.40
CA LEU A 125 2.59 27.06 0.85
C LEU A 125 2.81 26.79 -0.65
N PHE A 126 3.35 27.76 -1.39
CA PHE A 126 3.73 27.55 -2.78
C PHE A 126 4.88 26.53 -2.94
N LEU A 127 5.78 26.40 -1.94
CA LEU A 127 6.82 25.37 -1.91
C LEU A 127 6.20 24.00 -1.70
N ALA A 128 5.24 23.88 -0.78
CA ALA A 128 4.54 22.62 -0.54
C ALA A 128 3.85 22.07 -1.80
N LYS A 129 3.30 22.96 -2.65
CA LYS A 129 2.72 22.59 -3.95
C LYS A 129 3.76 22.08 -4.97
N LYS A 130 5.04 22.41 -4.78
CA LYS A 130 6.15 22.01 -5.64
C LYS A 130 6.88 20.76 -5.13
N MET A 131 6.52 20.23 -3.97
CA MET A 131 7.15 19.02 -3.44
C MET A 131 6.60 17.78 -4.15
N CYS A 132 7.45 16.76 -4.28
CA CYS A 132 7.02 15.40 -4.52
C CYS A 132 6.52 14.83 -3.19
N TRP A 133 5.24 14.49 -3.11
CA TRP A 133 4.65 13.86 -1.93
C TRP A 133 4.61 12.36 -2.15
N VAL A 134 5.11 11.58 -1.20
CA VAL A 134 5.25 10.13 -1.34
C VAL A 134 4.58 9.43 -0.17
N LEU A 135 3.85 8.35 -0.46
CA LEU A 135 3.45 7.39 0.56
C LEU A 135 4.52 6.32 0.66
N ASN A 136 5.19 6.30 1.81
CA ASN A 136 6.16 5.29 2.18
C ASN A 136 5.48 4.21 3.03
N ILE A 137 5.60 2.95 2.65
CA ILE A 137 5.02 1.80 3.35
C ILE A 137 6.20 0.87 3.71
N ASP A 138 6.38 0.64 5.01
CA ASP A 138 7.46 -0.19 5.57
C ASP A 138 8.87 0.13 5.05
N GLY A 139 9.17 1.42 4.84
CA GLY A 139 10.46 1.87 4.35
C GLY A 139 10.56 1.97 2.82
N THR A 140 9.55 1.52 2.08
CA THR A 140 9.52 1.60 0.61
C THR A 140 8.62 2.72 0.12
N ASP A 141 9.13 3.54 -0.80
CA ASP A 141 8.33 4.54 -1.52
C ASP A 141 7.41 3.84 -2.53
N CYS A 142 6.10 3.83 -2.28
CA CYS A 142 5.15 3.06 -3.09
C CYS A 142 4.34 3.93 -4.07
N TYR A 143 3.97 5.14 -3.66
CA TYR A 143 3.05 5.99 -4.44
C TYR A 143 3.43 7.47 -4.41
N VAL A 144 3.20 8.15 -5.53
CA VAL A 144 3.23 9.61 -5.59
C VAL A 144 1.84 10.14 -5.26
N LEU A 145 1.73 10.92 -4.19
CA LEU A 145 0.48 11.45 -3.70
C LEU A 145 0.14 12.79 -4.37
N HIS A 146 -1.10 12.90 -4.84
CA HIS A 146 -1.64 14.12 -5.40
C HIS A 146 -2.78 14.67 -4.51
N ALA A 147 -2.58 15.85 -3.95
CA ALA A 147 -3.60 16.57 -3.19
C ALA A 147 -4.51 17.36 -4.15
N LYS A 148 -5.77 16.94 -4.28
CA LYS A 148 -6.77 17.65 -5.10
C LYS A 148 -7.24 18.98 -4.49
N THR A 149 -7.02 19.18 -3.19
CA THR A 149 -7.53 20.34 -2.45
C THR A 149 -6.47 20.95 -1.53
N PRO A 150 -6.58 22.25 -1.18
CA PRO A 150 -5.70 22.87 -0.18
C PRO A 150 -5.76 22.18 1.18
N ALA A 151 -6.92 21.63 1.56
CA ALA A 151 -7.08 20.91 2.82
C ALA A 151 -6.23 19.61 2.85
N LEU A 152 -6.20 18.87 1.73
CA LEU A 152 -5.35 17.68 1.60
C LEU A 152 -3.86 18.04 1.59
N LEU A 153 -3.48 19.15 0.92
CA LEU A 153 -2.10 19.63 0.97
C LEU A 153 -1.67 19.99 2.40
N ASN A 154 -2.54 20.65 3.16
CA ASN A 154 -2.29 20.94 4.57
C ASN A 154 -2.17 19.66 5.40
N ALA A 155 -2.93 18.61 5.08
CA ALA A 155 -2.80 17.31 5.73
C ALA A 155 -1.44 16.64 5.39
N PHE A 156 -0.95 16.73 4.16
CA PHE A 156 0.40 16.28 3.80
C PHE A 156 1.48 17.02 4.60
N ILE A 157 1.37 18.34 4.71
CA ILE A 157 2.33 19.13 5.50
C ILE A 157 2.27 18.70 6.97
N LYS A 158 1.07 18.55 7.55
CA LYS A 158 0.90 18.09 8.93
C LYS A 158 1.51 16.70 9.18
N ALA A 159 1.50 15.81 8.20
CA ALA A 159 2.13 14.49 8.32
C ALA A 159 3.66 14.56 8.51
N LEU A 160 4.29 15.68 8.11
CA LEU A 160 5.73 15.93 8.32
C LEU A 160 6.06 16.40 9.74
N GLN A 161 5.07 16.63 10.60
CA GLN A 161 5.32 17.08 11.97
C GLN A 161 6.33 16.16 12.67
N PRO A 162 7.33 16.73 13.37
CA PRO A 162 8.27 15.97 14.18
C PRO A 162 7.54 15.28 15.34
N ASN A 163 6.94 14.14 15.06
CA ASN A 163 6.12 13.38 15.99
C ASN A 163 6.71 11.98 16.18
N SER A 164 6.22 11.30 17.22
CA SER A 164 6.75 10.01 17.67
C SER A 164 6.87 8.98 16.55
N THR A 165 7.76 8.01 16.76
CA THR A 165 8.01 6.85 15.88
C THR A 165 6.77 5.98 15.63
N GLN A 166 5.63 6.29 16.27
CA GLN A 166 4.38 5.53 16.21
C GLN A 166 3.25 6.26 15.45
N GLN A 167 3.54 7.37 14.77
CA GLN A 167 2.58 7.98 13.86
C GLN A 167 2.43 7.17 12.57
N PHE A 168 1.22 7.09 12.05
CA PHE A 168 0.91 6.57 10.72
C PHE A 168 -0.14 7.44 10.04
N GLU A 169 -0.12 7.42 8.72
CA GLU A 169 -1.13 7.99 7.85
C GLU A 169 -1.97 6.89 7.24
N TYR A 170 -3.27 7.05 7.38
CA TYR A 170 -4.25 6.30 6.62
C TYR A 170 -4.63 7.09 5.37
N VAL A 171 -4.45 6.48 4.19
CA VAL A 171 -4.64 7.12 2.89
C VAL A 171 -5.67 6.37 2.05
N ILE A 172 -6.69 7.11 1.59
CA ILE A 172 -7.66 6.65 0.60
C ILE A 172 -7.45 7.43 -0.69
N ALA A 173 -7.23 6.72 -1.80
CA ALA A 173 -7.01 7.35 -3.09
C ALA A 173 -7.57 6.54 -4.24
N GLN A 174 -7.76 7.22 -5.37
CA GLN A 174 -7.91 6.55 -6.66
C GLN A 174 -6.53 6.50 -7.31
N LEU A 175 -6.14 5.32 -7.80
CA LEU A 175 -4.87 5.15 -8.49
C LEU A 175 -4.99 5.64 -9.94
N GLY A 176 -3.95 6.32 -10.40
CA GLY A 176 -3.76 6.70 -11.79
C GLY A 176 -2.68 5.90 -12.49
N GLY A 177 -2.22 6.42 -13.62
CA GLY A 177 -1.01 5.95 -14.28
C GLY A 177 0.26 6.22 -13.46
N TYR A 178 1.40 5.92 -14.06
CA TYR A 178 2.70 6.20 -13.45
C TYR A 178 3.03 7.69 -13.49
N ALA A 179 3.67 8.16 -12.42
CA ALA A 179 4.23 9.50 -12.35
C ALA A 179 5.28 9.65 -13.45
N SER A 180 5.23 10.76 -14.19
CA SER A 180 6.28 11.10 -15.14
C SER A 180 7.60 11.41 -14.43
N ASP A 181 8.72 11.15 -15.09
CA ASP A 181 10.08 11.22 -14.53
C ASP A 181 10.40 12.52 -13.76
N HIS A 182 9.81 13.65 -14.15
CA HIS A 182 10.09 14.95 -13.52
C HIS A 182 9.31 15.21 -12.23
N LEU A 183 8.32 14.38 -11.87
CA LEU A 183 7.45 14.64 -10.71
C LEU A 183 8.10 14.27 -9.38
N CYS A 184 9.02 13.30 -9.36
CA CYS A 184 9.61 12.75 -8.13
C CYS A 184 11.08 12.35 -8.28
N GLY A 185 11.86 13.15 -9.02
CA GLY A 185 13.30 12.94 -9.18
C GLY A 185 13.66 11.68 -9.98
N GLY A 186 12.91 11.38 -11.04
CA GLY A 186 13.14 10.24 -11.94
C GLY A 186 12.53 8.92 -11.48
N ARG A 187 11.88 8.87 -10.31
CA ARG A 187 11.26 7.64 -9.81
C ARG A 187 9.94 7.36 -10.51
N ILE A 188 9.81 6.14 -11.02
CA ILE A 188 8.59 5.61 -11.65
C ILE A 188 7.76 4.93 -10.56
N MET A 189 6.68 5.58 -10.15
CA MET A 189 5.72 5.08 -9.14
C MET A 189 4.30 5.44 -9.58
N ARG A 190 3.29 4.69 -9.15
CA ARG A 190 1.90 5.03 -9.49
C ARG A 190 1.46 6.32 -8.80
N MET A 191 0.68 7.12 -9.51
CA MET A 191 0.00 8.30 -8.98
C MET A 191 -1.18 7.85 -8.11
N ALA A 192 -1.33 8.46 -6.93
CA ALA A 192 -2.46 8.28 -6.04
C ALA A 192 -3.18 9.63 -5.86
N TYR A 193 -4.36 9.74 -6.46
CA TYR A 193 -5.22 10.90 -6.35
C TYR A 193 -6.01 10.83 -5.04
N VAL A 194 -5.50 11.51 -4.03
CA VAL A 194 -5.96 11.35 -2.65
C VAL A 194 -7.34 11.97 -2.45
N HIS A 195 -8.20 11.22 -1.77
CA HIS A 195 -9.54 11.65 -1.37
C HIS A 195 -9.63 11.87 0.14
N GLN A 196 -8.92 11.06 0.93
CA GLN A 196 -8.91 11.18 2.38
C GLN A 196 -7.56 10.82 2.95
N ILE A 197 -7.18 11.56 4.00
CA ILE A 197 -6.00 11.31 4.82
C ILE A 197 -6.42 11.44 6.27
N GLN A 198 -5.96 10.53 7.11
CA GLN A 198 -6.05 10.65 8.55
C GLN A 198 -4.70 10.30 9.15
N SER A 199 -4.08 11.24 9.86
CA SER A 199 -2.90 10.99 10.67
C SER A 199 -3.31 10.63 12.09
N SER A 200 -2.69 9.62 12.67
CA SER A 200 -2.87 9.26 14.08
C SER A 200 -1.59 8.65 14.62
N THR A 201 -1.40 8.71 15.94
CA THR A 201 -0.49 7.78 16.61
C THR A 201 -1.23 6.48 16.93
N VAL A 202 -0.48 5.39 17.14
CA VAL A 202 -1.02 4.14 17.66
C VAL A 202 -1.77 4.37 18.97
N ASP A 203 -1.22 5.19 19.87
CA ASP A 203 -1.81 5.45 21.19
C ASP A 203 -3.13 6.22 21.10
N ASP A 204 -3.16 7.33 20.35
CA ASP A 204 -4.38 8.11 20.15
C ASP A 204 -5.48 7.26 19.50
N TYR A 205 -5.08 6.42 18.54
CA TYR A 205 -6.03 5.58 17.84
C TYR A 205 -6.61 4.47 18.72
N CYS A 206 -5.75 3.78 19.49
CA CYS A 206 -6.19 2.77 20.43
C CYS A 206 -7.08 3.37 21.53
N GLN A 207 -6.84 4.62 21.94
CA GLN A 207 -7.69 5.34 22.88
C GLN A 207 -9.09 5.59 22.29
N VAL A 208 -9.18 5.98 21.02
CA VAL A 208 -10.48 6.11 20.33
C VAL A 208 -11.21 4.77 20.26
N LEU A 209 -10.51 3.70 19.87
CA LEU A 209 -11.09 2.35 19.83
C LEU A 209 -11.59 1.90 21.21
N SER A 210 -10.84 2.20 22.28
CA SER A 210 -11.22 1.90 23.66
C SER A 210 -12.54 2.55 24.04
N GLN A 211 -12.69 3.83 23.73
CA GLN A 211 -13.92 4.58 24.00
C GLN A 211 -15.11 4.05 23.18
N GLN A 212 -14.89 3.66 21.92
CA GLN A 212 -15.95 3.17 21.04
C GLN A 212 -16.43 1.75 21.36
N THR A 213 -15.55 0.92 21.91
CA THR A 213 -15.83 -0.51 22.16
C THR A 213 -16.13 -0.83 23.62
N ASP A 214 -15.85 0.10 24.54
CA ASP A 214 -15.87 -0.13 25.99
C ASP A 214 -14.88 -1.23 26.44
N VAL A 215 -13.77 -1.37 25.71
CA VAL A 215 -12.69 -2.30 26.02
C VAL A 215 -11.49 -1.52 26.56
N GLU A 216 -10.84 -2.05 27.59
CA GLU A 216 -9.66 -1.45 28.20
C GLU A 216 -8.50 -1.30 27.18
N LEU A 217 -7.84 -0.14 27.20
CA LEU A 217 -6.71 0.17 26.32
C LEU A 217 -5.60 -0.89 26.37
N SER A 218 -5.33 -1.47 27.55
CA SER A 218 -4.32 -2.52 27.74
C SER A 218 -4.62 -3.80 26.94
N LYS A 219 -5.87 -4.02 26.55
CA LYS A 219 -6.32 -5.17 25.75
C LYS A 219 -6.42 -4.84 24.26
N ILE A 220 -6.79 -3.61 23.91
CA ILE A 220 -6.84 -3.15 22.51
C ILE A 220 -5.45 -3.03 21.91
N LYS A 221 -4.51 -2.40 22.63
CA LYS A 221 -3.20 -2.03 22.06
C LYS A 221 -2.42 -3.24 21.53
N PRO A 222 -2.32 -4.39 22.24
CA PRO A 222 -1.67 -5.59 21.71
C PRO A 222 -2.35 -6.12 20.43
N LEU A 223 -3.68 -6.19 20.42
CA LEU A 223 -4.44 -6.67 19.26
C LEU A 223 -4.28 -5.74 18.05
N PHE A 224 -4.34 -4.43 18.27
CA PHE A 224 -4.13 -3.43 17.22
C PHE A 224 -2.70 -3.50 16.66
N ASN A 225 -1.69 -3.62 17.53
CA ASN A 225 -0.31 -3.81 17.09
C ASN A 225 -0.11 -5.10 16.28
N SER A 226 -0.82 -6.17 16.65
CA SER A 226 -0.82 -7.41 15.86
C SER A 226 -1.43 -7.18 14.47
N MET A 227 -2.61 -6.56 14.39
CA MET A 227 -3.27 -6.20 13.13
C MET A 227 -2.41 -5.30 12.24
N LEU A 228 -1.66 -4.35 12.81
CA LEU A 228 -0.77 -3.46 12.06
C LEU A 228 0.34 -4.22 11.33
N LYS A 229 0.77 -5.40 11.81
CA LYS A 229 1.77 -6.23 11.10
C LYS A 229 1.21 -6.70 9.75
N PHE A 230 -0.06 -7.12 9.72
CA PHE A 230 -0.74 -7.56 8.50
C PHE A 230 -1.05 -6.38 7.55
N CYS A 231 -1.15 -5.16 8.08
CA CYS A 231 -1.43 -3.95 7.30
C CYS A 231 -0.20 -3.36 6.60
N ARG A 232 0.98 -3.99 6.71
CA ARG A 232 2.21 -3.60 5.99
C ARG A 232 2.16 -4.11 4.55
N ASN A 233 1.24 -3.56 3.78
CA ASN A 233 0.98 -3.96 2.40
C ASN A 233 0.68 -2.72 1.54
N GLU A 234 0.75 -2.87 0.22
CA GLU A 234 0.59 -1.76 -0.72
C GLU A 234 -0.84 -1.19 -0.78
N GLY A 235 -1.84 -1.91 -0.26
CA GLY A 235 -3.23 -1.43 -0.18
C GLY A 235 -3.92 -1.21 -1.52
N ASN A 236 -3.41 -1.75 -2.63
CA ASN A 236 -3.99 -1.63 -3.97
C ASN A 236 -4.77 -2.88 -4.40
N LEU A 237 -4.47 -4.04 -3.80
CA LEU A 237 -5.20 -5.28 -4.08
C LEU A 237 -6.48 -5.37 -3.24
N PRO A 238 -7.55 -6.02 -3.75
CA PRO A 238 -8.82 -6.19 -3.05
C PRO A 238 -8.67 -6.76 -1.62
N ALA A 239 -7.89 -7.84 -1.48
CA ALA A 239 -7.59 -8.47 -0.20
C ALA A 239 -6.90 -7.51 0.79
N GLN A 240 -5.91 -6.76 0.30
CA GLN A 240 -5.16 -5.79 1.09
C GLN A 240 -6.07 -4.63 1.55
N ARG A 241 -6.93 -4.14 0.65
CA ARG A 241 -7.90 -3.08 0.96
C ARG A 241 -8.91 -3.53 2.02
N ALA A 242 -9.42 -4.75 1.91
CA ALA A 242 -10.33 -5.32 2.91
C ALA A 242 -9.64 -5.42 4.29
N LEU A 243 -8.41 -5.93 4.33
CA LEU A 243 -7.62 -6.08 5.54
C LEU A 243 -7.30 -4.73 6.21
N ASN A 244 -6.86 -3.75 5.42
CA ASN A 244 -6.56 -2.41 5.90
C ASN A 244 -7.84 -1.68 6.37
N TYR A 245 -8.99 -1.92 5.71
CA TYR A 245 -10.28 -1.41 6.17
C TYR A 245 -10.64 -1.94 7.54
N LEU A 246 -10.54 -3.25 7.67
CA LEU A 246 -10.92 -3.97 8.86
C LEU A 246 -10.11 -3.53 10.10
N SER A 247 -8.78 -3.35 9.96
CA SER A 247 -7.92 -2.93 11.08
C SER A 247 -8.25 -1.53 11.61
N LEU A 248 -8.92 -0.70 10.83
CA LEU A 248 -9.28 0.66 11.22
C LEU A 248 -10.77 0.80 11.57
N LYS A 249 -11.65 0.25 10.74
CA LYS A 249 -13.09 0.59 10.82
C LYS A 249 -13.92 -0.47 11.53
N CYS A 250 -13.40 -1.68 11.72
CA CYS A 250 -14.16 -2.77 12.32
C CYS A 250 -14.01 -2.80 13.85
N THR A 251 -14.77 -1.97 14.56
CA THR A 251 -14.76 -1.95 16.03
C THR A 251 -15.27 -3.27 16.64
N SER A 252 -16.17 -3.98 15.95
CA SER A 252 -16.66 -5.29 16.38
C SER A 252 -15.56 -6.35 16.47
N LEU A 253 -14.55 -6.29 15.59
CA LEU A 253 -13.35 -7.14 15.67
C LEU A 253 -12.67 -6.95 17.03
N TYR A 254 -12.37 -5.70 17.41
CA TYR A 254 -11.71 -5.42 18.68
C TYR A 254 -12.55 -5.84 19.87
N LYS A 255 -13.87 -5.70 19.81
CA LYS A 255 -14.77 -6.14 20.87
C LYS A 255 -14.79 -7.67 21.03
N VAL A 256 -14.89 -8.41 19.92
CA VAL A 256 -15.00 -9.87 19.95
C VAL A 256 -13.68 -10.53 20.36
N PHE A 257 -12.56 -10.13 19.75
CA PHE A 257 -11.27 -10.77 20.00
C PHE A 257 -10.63 -10.36 21.33
N THR A 258 -11.09 -9.28 21.97
CA THR A 258 -10.66 -8.95 23.34
C THR A 258 -11.54 -9.56 24.42
N ALA A 259 -12.74 -10.06 24.10
CA ALA A 259 -13.66 -10.63 25.08
C ALA A 259 -13.05 -11.80 25.89
N PRO A 260 -12.32 -12.75 25.29
CA PRO A 260 -11.63 -13.80 26.07
C PRO A 260 -10.51 -13.25 26.97
N MET A 261 -9.87 -12.14 26.57
CA MET A 261 -8.83 -11.48 27.36
C MET A 261 -9.39 -10.82 28.62
N LEU A 262 -10.65 -10.36 28.56
CA LEU A 262 -11.38 -9.78 29.69
C LEU A 262 -11.87 -10.85 30.68
N ALA A 263 -12.31 -12.01 30.19
CA ALA A 263 -12.87 -13.07 31.04
C ALA A 263 -11.84 -13.81 31.90
N HIS A 264 -10.57 -13.89 31.44
CA HIS A 264 -9.58 -14.78 32.06
C HIS A 264 -8.29 -14.12 32.53
N ASN A 265 -8.18 -12.78 32.43
CA ASN A 265 -6.97 -12.02 32.77
C ASN A 265 -5.69 -12.61 32.13
N LYS A 266 -5.82 -13.17 30.93
CA LYS A 266 -4.73 -13.81 30.16
C LYS A 266 -4.04 -12.80 29.24
N GLU A 267 -2.84 -13.18 28.79
CA GLU A 267 -2.18 -12.57 27.64
C GLU A 267 -3.09 -12.65 26.39
N GLY A 268 -2.94 -11.71 25.47
CA GLY A 268 -3.91 -11.49 24.39
C GLY A 268 -4.05 -12.61 23.37
N ILE A 269 -5.07 -12.51 22.51
CA ILE A 269 -5.18 -13.36 21.34
C ILE A 269 -4.18 -12.86 20.29
N GLU A 270 -3.28 -13.74 19.86
CA GLU A 270 -2.46 -13.51 18.67
C GLU A 270 -3.13 -14.20 17.48
N PHE A 271 -3.30 -13.46 16.39
CA PHE A 271 -3.72 -14.05 15.12
C PHE A 271 -2.58 -14.89 14.57
N GLU A 272 -2.85 -16.16 14.28
CA GLU A 272 -1.90 -17.02 13.58
C GLU A 272 -1.88 -16.66 12.09
N GLN A 273 -3.06 -16.42 11.52
CA GLN A 273 -3.21 -16.20 10.10
C GLN A 273 -4.49 -15.41 9.81
N ILE A 274 -4.43 -14.57 8.78
CA ILE A 274 -5.60 -13.92 8.17
C ILE A 274 -5.59 -14.28 6.69
N GLU A 275 -6.60 -15.04 6.26
CA GLU A 275 -6.80 -15.40 4.86
C GLU A 275 -7.86 -14.49 4.23
N ALA A 276 -7.68 -14.15 2.95
CA ALA A 276 -8.65 -13.38 2.19
C ALA A 276 -9.09 -14.19 0.98
N ILE A 277 -10.38 -14.53 0.93
CA ILE A 277 -10.98 -15.27 -0.19
C ILE A 277 -11.91 -14.31 -0.92
N SER A 278 -11.82 -14.29 -2.25
CA SER A 278 -12.78 -13.54 -3.07
C SER A 278 -14.06 -14.33 -3.17
N ASP A 279 -15.19 -13.71 -2.86
CA ASP A 279 -16.49 -14.29 -3.16
C ASP A 279 -16.86 -13.96 -4.61
N VAL A 280 -16.62 -14.91 -5.51
CA VAL A 280 -16.91 -14.77 -6.94
C VAL A 280 -18.41 -14.85 -7.24
N SER A 281 -19.25 -15.21 -6.24
CA SER A 281 -20.70 -15.36 -6.43
C SER A 281 -21.45 -14.02 -6.47
N SER A 282 -20.78 -12.92 -6.12
CA SER A 282 -21.35 -11.58 -5.92
C SER A 282 -21.37 -10.69 -7.18
N GLY A 283 -21.69 -11.21 -8.37
CA GLY A 283 -21.96 -10.39 -9.57
C GLY A 283 -20.90 -9.32 -9.89
N GLU A 284 -21.32 -8.07 -10.19
CA GLU A 284 -20.45 -6.90 -10.46
C GLU A 284 -19.65 -6.39 -9.25
N ARG A 285 -19.88 -6.95 -8.05
CA ARG A 285 -19.25 -6.49 -6.82
C ARG A 285 -18.08 -7.36 -6.42
N GLN A 286 -17.06 -6.71 -5.88
CA GLN A 286 -15.88 -7.35 -5.34
C GLN A 286 -16.01 -7.44 -3.81
N VAL A 287 -16.46 -8.61 -3.33
CA VAL A 287 -16.59 -8.91 -1.91
C VAL A 287 -15.47 -9.87 -1.49
N MET A 288 -14.78 -9.53 -0.41
CA MET A 288 -13.72 -10.34 0.18
C MET A 288 -14.20 -10.91 1.51
N THR A 289 -14.10 -12.22 1.66
CA THR A 289 -14.25 -12.90 2.96
C THR A 289 -12.88 -12.96 3.62
N LEU A 290 -12.74 -12.27 4.75
CA LEU A 290 -11.54 -12.36 5.59
C LEU A 290 -11.78 -13.41 6.67
N ILE A 291 -10.88 -14.40 6.77
CA ILE A 291 -10.93 -15.50 7.72
C ILE A 291 -9.77 -15.35 8.71
N PHE A 292 -10.10 -15.27 9.99
CA PHE A 292 -9.13 -15.19 11.08
C PHE A 292 -8.97 -16.56 11.72
N SER A 293 -7.73 -17.04 11.77
CA SER A 293 -7.35 -18.22 12.53
C SER A 293 -6.62 -17.78 13.79
N TYR A 294 -7.07 -18.26 14.94
CA TYR A 294 -6.46 -17.94 16.23
C TYR A 294 -6.50 -19.14 17.17
N LEU A 295 -5.48 -19.27 18.00
CA LEU A 295 -5.43 -20.29 19.05
C LEU A 295 -6.33 -19.86 20.22
N ASN A 296 -7.41 -20.59 20.46
CA ASN A 296 -8.23 -20.36 21.64
C ASN A 296 -7.46 -20.82 22.90
N PRO A 297 -7.20 -19.93 23.88
CA PRO A 297 -6.35 -20.25 25.02
C PRO A 297 -7.00 -21.24 26.00
N ASP A 298 -8.32 -21.42 25.95
CA ASP A 298 -9.08 -22.32 26.81
C ASP A 298 -9.23 -23.71 26.18
N SER A 299 -9.68 -23.78 24.92
CA SER A 299 -9.89 -25.05 24.23
C SER A 299 -8.59 -25.66 23.68
N LYS A 300 -7.52 -24.86 23.56
CA LYS A 300 -6.24 -25.22 22.92
C LYS A 300 -6.40 -25.68 21.47
N ARG A 301 -7.45 -25.19 20.80
CA ARG A 301 -7.74 -25.47 19.39
C ARG A 301 -7.67 -24.18 18.59
N VAL A 302 -7.27 -24.31 17.33
CA VAL A 302 -7.42 -23.22 16.36
C VAL A 302 -8.91 -23.06 16.08
N GLU A 303 -9.41 -21.87 16.32
CA GLU A 303 -10.77 -21.46 15.97
C GLU A 303 -10.71 -20.49 14.79
N LYS A 304 -11.79 -20.48 14.02
CA LYS A 304 -11.96 -19.62 12.86
C LYS A 304 -13.16 -18.72 13.03
N GLN A 305 -13.00 -17.47 12.61
CA GLN A 305 -14.10 -16.53 12.41
C GLN A 305 -13.92 -15.85 11.07
N HIS A 306 -14.99 -15.35 10.48
CA HIS A 306 -14.92 -14.66 9.20
C HIS A 306 -15.86 -13.46 9.10
N ILE A 307 -15.52 -12.55 8.20
CA ILE A 307 -16.31 -11.36 7.88
C ILE A 307 -16.22 -11.04 6.40
N ASN A 308 -17.35 -10.61 5.81
CA ASN A 308 -17.42 -10.21 4.40
C ASN A 308 -17.29 -8.69 4.28
N ILE A 309 -16.37 -8.23 3.43
CA ILE A 309 -16.08 -6.81 3.19
C ILE A 309 -16.24 -6.53 1.69
N ASP A 310 -17.10 -5.57 1.35
CA ASP A 310 -17.19 -5.04 0.00
C ASP A 310 -16.03 -4.07 -0.24
N VAL A 311 -15.26 -4.29 -1.30
CA VAL A 311 -14.16 -3.43 -1.75
C VAL A 311 -14.36 -2.95 -3.18
N THR A 312 -15.56 -3.03 -3.73
CA THR A 312 -15.86 -2.67 -5.13
C THR A 312 -15.48 -1.22 -5.43
N GLU A 313 -15.87 -0.31 -4.55
CA GLU A 313 -15.67 1.13 -4.74
C GLU A 313 -14.55 1.68 -3.85
N LEU A 314 -14.29 2.98 -3.96
CA LEU A 314 -13.26 3.70 -3.22
C LEU A 314 -13.32 3.48 -1.69
N TYR A 315 -14.53 3.36 -1.12
CA TYR A 315 -14.76 3.25 0.31
C TYR A 315 -15.30 1.85 0.68
N PRO A 316 -14.46 0.95 1.19
CA PRO A 316 -14.90 -0.35 1.67
C PRO A 316 -15.90 -0.26 2.82
N PHE A 317 -16.73 -1.30 2.97
CA PHE A 317 -17.64 -1.45 4.09
C PHE A 317 -17.91 -2.93 4.42
N SER A 318 -18.34 -3.19 5.66
CA SER A 318 -18.69 -4.54 6.11
C SER A 318 -20.06 -4.97 5.57
N CYS A 319 -20.12 -6.12 4.90
CA CYS A 319 -21.35 -6.74 4.42
C CYS A 319 -22.01 -7.64 5.47
N SER A 320 -21.22 -8.11 6.43
CA SER A 320 -21.67 -8.99 7.50
C SER A 320 -21.13 -8.53 8.86
N GLU A 321 -21.74 -9.05 9.92
CA GLU A 321 -21.07 -9.11 11.22
C GLU A 321 -19.98 -10.20 11.21
N LEU A 322 -19.23 -10.30 12.30
CA LEU A 322 -18.21 -11.33 12.47
C LEU A 322 -18.89 -12.66 12.81
N ILE A 323 -18.66 -13.68 11.99
CA ILE A 323 -19.35 -14.98 12.06
C ILE A 323 -18.38 -16.04 12.57
N PHE A 324 -18.83 -16.90 13.49
CA PHE A 324 -18.05 -18.02 14.01
C PHE A 324 -18.06 -19.22 13.05
N GLY A 325 -16.88 -19.82 12.85
CA GLY A 325 -16.68 -20.96 11.96
C GLY A 325 -16.12 -20.56 10.59
N GLU A 326 -15.94 -21.57 9.74
CA GLU A 326 -15.55 -21.38 8.34
C GLU A 326 -16.73 -20.82 7.52
N PRO A 327 -16.44 -20.03 6.46
CA PRO A 327 -17.49 -19.62 5.54
C PRO A 327 -18.13 -20.87 4.90
N GLN A 328 -19.46 -20.85 4.79
CA GLN A 328 -20.17 -21.88 4.04
C GLN A 328 -20.09 -21.52 2.56
N ASN A 329 -19.47 -22.41 1.77
CA ASN A 329 -19.48 -22.32 0.31
C ASN A 329 -20.89 -22.48 -0.26
#